data_AF-A0A022QV52-F1
#
_entry.id   AF-A0A022QV52-F1
#
_cell.length_a   1.000
_cell.length_b   1.000
_cell.length_c   1.000
_cell.angle_alpha   90.00
_cell.angle_beta   90.00
_cell.angle_gamma   90.00
#
_symmetry.space_group_name_H-M   'P 1'
#
loop_
_entity.id
_entity.type
_entity.pdbx_description
1 polymer ?
#
loop_
_entity_poly.entity_id
_entity_poly.type
_entity_poly.pdbx_seq_one_letter_code
_entity_poly.pdbx_strand_id
1 'polypeptide(L)'
;MEQEQGIASAKKVWESVKYYTVKCAECSKWRLIPSKEKYEEIREKIEEHLFVCETAREWRPDVSCKDESDIKQDGTMRWAMDKPRIPQTPSGWQRILRIRAEGGTTFFDVYVII
;
A
#
# COMPACT_ATOMS: atom_id res chain seq x y z
N MET A 1 9.43 -44.20 -0.77
CA MET A 1 8.27 -43.52 -1.35
C MET A 1 7.56 -42.84 -0.19
N GLU A 2 8.20 -41.81 0.37
CA GLU A 2 7.96 -40.36 0.09
C GLU A 2 6.94 -39.84 1.12
N GLN A 3 7.37 -39.29 2.28
CA GLN A 3 7.90 -37.93 2.48
C GLN A 3 7.18 -36.86 1.66
N GLU A 4 5.94 -36.50 2.04
CA GLU A 4 5.32 -35.20 1.74
C GLU A 4 4.29 -34.85 2.84
N GLN A 5 4.77 -34.68 4.07
CA GLN A 5 4.03 -33.97 5.13
C GLN A 5 4.88 -32.82 5.66
N GLY A 6 5.29 -31.96 4.73
CA GLY A 6 5.86 -30.65 5.00
C GLY A 6 4.98 -29.60 4.33
N ILE A 7 4.78 -28.47 5.01
CA ILE A 7 4.26 -27.21 4.45
C ILE A 7 2.74 -27.16 4.18
N ALA A 8 1.91 -27.59 5.14
CA ALA A 8 0.45 -27.35 5.09
C ALA A 8 -0.10 -26.40 6.16
N SER A 9 0.76 -25.68 6.91
CA SER A 9 0.30 -24.72 7.92
C SER A 9 1.05 -23.37 7.90
N ALA A 10 1.45 -22.92 6.71
CA ALA A 10 1.86 -21.53 6.46
C ALA A 10 0.87 -20.80 5.52
N LYS A 11 -0.18 -21.47 5.05
CA LYS A 11 -1.18 -20.93 4.11
C LYS A 11 -2.35 -20.24 4.82
N LYS A 12 -2.04 -19.17 5.55
CA LYS A 12 -2.92 -18.01 5.68
C LYS A 12 -2.10 -16.79 6.09
N VAL A 13 -0.95 -16.60 5.42
CA VAL A 13 -0.36 -15.27 5.33
C VAL A 13 -1.32 -14.48 4.46
N TRP A 14 -2.33 -13.90 5.09
CA TRP A 14 -3.22 -12.99 4.42
C TRP A 14 -2.34 -11.84 3.88
N GLU A 15 -2.21 -11.71 2.58
CA GLU A 15 -1.68 -10.47 2.01
C GLU A 15 -2.88 -9.52 2.00
N SER A 16 -3.03 -8.68 3.04
CA SER A 16 -4.23 -7.85 3.30
C SER A 16 -4.37 -6.66 2.36
N VAL A 17 -3.28 -6.26 1.71
CA VAL A 17 -3.22 -5.00 0.98
C VAL A 17 -3.49 -5.28 -0.49
N LYS A 18 -4.69 -4.94 -0.93
CA LYS A 18 -5.11 -5.12 -2.32
C LYS A 18 -4.55 -4.06 -3.26
N TYR A 19 -4.48 -2.81 -2.79
CA TYR A 19 -4.02 -1.67 -3.57
C TYR A 19 -3.22 -0.70 -2.71
N TYR A 20 -2.19 -0.10 -3.31
CA TYR A 20 -1.50 1.06 -2.76
C TYR A 20 -2.05 2.32 -3.43
N THR A 21 -2.28 3.35 -2.63
CA THR A 21 -2.92 4.58 -3.12
C THR A 21 -2.32 5.80 -2.45
N VAL A 22 -2.36 6.92 -3.16
CA VAL A 22 -1.97 8.23 -2.64
C VAL A 22 -3.01 9.27 -3.05
N LYS A 23 -3.24 10.25 -2.17
CA LYS A 23 -4.18 11.35 -2.42
C LYS A 23 -3.43 12.54 -3.01
N CYS A 24 -3.93 13.05 -4.14
CA CYS A 24 -3.43 14.29 -4.74
C CYS A 24 -3.66 15.48 -3.80
N ALA A 25 -2.63 16.30 -3.57
CA ALA A 25 -2.71 17.49 -2.73
C ALA A 25 -3.56 18.62 -3.36
N GLU A 26 -3.63 18.69 -4.69
CA GLU A 26 -4.38 19.75 -5.39
C GLU A 26 -5.87 19.44 -5.55
N CYS A 27 -6.20 18.25 -6.05
CA CYS A 27 -7.58 17.90 -6.39
C CYS A 27 -8.22 16.90 -5.41
N SER A 28 -7.48 16.44 -4.39
CA SER A 28 -7.93 15.45 -3.39
C SER A 28 -8.41 14.11 -3.96
N LYS A 29 -8.15 13.81 -5.24
CA LYS A 29 -8.45 12.52 -5.87
C LYS A 29 -7.39 11.47 -5.51
N TRP A 30 -7.80 10.22 -5.43
CA TRP A 30 -6.93 9.09 -5.14
C TRP A 30 -6.37 8.50 -6.43
N ARG A 31 -5.06 8.22 -6.41
CA ARG A 31 -4.34 7.57 -7.51
C ARG A 31 -3.77 6.24 -7.06
N LEU A 32 -3.89 5.22 -7.92
CA LEU A 32 -3.27 3.92 -7.70
C LEU A 32 -1.75 4.02 -7.90
N ILE A 33 -1.01 3.41 -6.99
CA ILE A 33 0.45 3.30 -7.07
C ILE A 33 0.78 1.87 -7.55
N PRO A 34 1.67 1.72 -8.54
CA PRO A 34 1.88 0.44 -9.24
C PRO A 34 2.59 -0.62 -8.41
N SER A 35 3.37 -0.22 -7.41
CA SER A 35 4.10 -1.15 -6.55
C SER A 35 4.22 -0.65 -5.11
N LYS A 36 4.56 -1.56 -4.21
CA LYS A 36 4.77 -1.27 -2.78
C LYS A 36 5.98 -0.35 -2.58
N GLU A 37 7.05 -0.58 -3.31
CA GLU A 37 8.31 0.18 -3.21
C GLU A 37 8.07 1.65 -3.57
N LYS A 38 7.31 1.89 -4.65
CA LYS A 38 6.93 3.26 -5.04
C LYS A 38 6.05 3.93 -3.99
N TYR A 39 5.15 3.16 -3.36
CA TYR A 39 4.33 3.67 -2.26
C TYR A 39 5.18 4.04 -1.04
N GLU A 40 6.16 3.21 -0.68
CA GLU A 40 7.05 3.49 0.44
C GLU A 40 7.93 4.72 0.18
N GLU A 41 8.45 4.88 -1.03
CA GLU A 41 9.19 6.08 -1.46
C GLU A 41 8.34 7.35 -1.30
N ILE A 42 7.11 7.33 -1.85
CA ILE A 42 6.20 8.48 -1.78
C ILE A 42 5.86 8.78 -0.33
N ARG A 43 5.51 7.77 0.46
CA ARG A 43 5.11 7.93 1.87
C ARG A 43 6.24 8.48 2.74
N GLU A 44 7.47 8.03 2.51
CA GLU A 44 8.65 8.52 3.24
C GLU A 44 8.83 10.03 3.04
N LYS A 45 8.61 10.51 1.81
CA LYS A 45 8.88 11.89 1.40
C LYS A 45 7.64 12.78 1.27
N ILE A 46 6.44 12.27 1.58
CA ILE A 46 5.15 12.93 1.29
C ILE A 46 5.02 14.34 1.90
N GLU A 47 5.68 14.59 3.04
CA GLU A 47 5.67 15.91 3.69
C GLU A 47 6.62 16.92 3.03
N GLU A 48 7.70 16.44 2.41
CA GLU A 48 8.67 17.27 1.69
C GLU A 48 8.21 17.49 0.25
N HIS A 49 7.65 16.45 -0.37
CA HIS A 49 7.20 16.42 -1.76
C HIS A 49 5.74 15.97 -1.79
N LEU A 50 4.84 16.96 -1.75
CA LEU A 50 3.42 16.71 -1.89
C LEU A 50 3.14 15.99 -3.21
N PHE A 51 2.35 14.93 -3.14
CA PHE A 51 1.94 14.20 -4.32
C PHE A 51 0.87 14.97 -5.10
N VAL A 52 1.10 15.19 -6.40
CA VAL A 52 0.11 15.73 -7.34
C VAL A 52 -0.13 14.75 -8.48
N CYS A 53 -1.23 14.91 -9.24
CA CYS A 53 -1.58 13.93 -10.29
C CYS A 53 -0.48 13.84 -11.35
N GLU A 54 0.18 14.94 -11.66
CA GLU A 54 1.29 15.03 -12.59
C GLU A 54 2.46 14.11 -12.19
N THR A 55 2.69 13.91 -10.88
CA THR A 55 3.71 12.96 -10.37
C THR A 55 3.40 11.52 -10.81
N ALA A 56 2.12 11.14 -10.90
CA ALA A 56 1.74 9.81 -11.38
C ALA A 56 2.00 9.59 -12.88
N ARG A 57 2.37 10.62 -13.65
CA ARG A 57 2.73 10.45 -15.06
C ARG A 57 3.97 9.58 -15.28
N GLU A 58 4.77 9.37 -14.23
CA GLU A 58 5.86 8.39 -14.23
C GLU A 58 5.39 6.97 -14.57
N TRP A 59 4.15 6.59 -14.22
CA TRP A 59 3.57 5.27 -14.52
C TRP A 59 2.24 5.31 -15.27
N ARG A 60 1.58 6.47 -15.32
CA ARG A 60 0.32 6.69 -16.06
C ARG A 60 0.40 8.02 -16.83
N PRO A 61 0.96 8.02 -18.05
CA PRO A 61 1.33 9.25 -18.77
C PRO A 61 0.22 10.29 -18.95
N ASP A 62 -1.02 9.86 -19.15
CA ASP A 62 -2.15 10.74 -19.48
C ASP A 62 -2.91 11.27 -18.25
N VAL A 63 -2.47 10.94 -17.03
CA VAL A 63 -3.21 11.32 -15.82
C VAL A 63 -3.08 12.81 -15.51
N SER A 64 -4.19 13.39 -15.06
CA SER A 64 -4.31 14.79 -14.68
C SER A 64 -5.30 14.97 -13.54
N CYS A 65 -5.36 16.18 -12.98
CA CYS A 65 -6.40 16.55 -12.00
C CYS A 65 -7.83 16.56 -12.58
N LYS A 66 -7.99 16.52 -13.92
CA LYS A 66 -9.30 16.47 -14.58
C LYS A 66 -9.88 15.05 -14.64
N ASP A 67 -9.03 14.03 -14.60
CA ASP A 67 -9.46 12.64 -14.61
C ASP A 67 -10.13 12.24 -13.30
N GLU A 68 -11.14 11.38 -13.39
CA GLU A 68 -11.81 10.78 -12.24
C GLU A 68 -10.82 10.04 -11.33
N SER A 69 -11.14 9.97 -10.04
CA SER A 69 -10.36 9.24 -9.04
C SER A 69 -10.28 7.76 -9.39
N ASP A 70 -9.11 7.15 -9.25
CA ASP A 70 -8.89 5.75 -9.63
C ASP A 70 -9.67 4.80 -8.70
N ILE A 71 -9.84 5.23 -7.45
CA ILE A 71 -10.65 4.57 -6.44
C ILE A 71 -11.44 5.61 -5.65
N LYS A 72 -12.62 5.23 -5.18
CA LYS A 72 -13.48 6.05 -4.34
C LYS A 72 -13.63 5.40 -2.96
N GLN A 73 -13.75 6.20 -1.92
CA GLN A 73 -14.06 5.70 -0.57
C GLN A 73 -15.57 5.46 -0.46
N ASP A 74 -16.04 4.40 -1.10
CA ASP A 74 -17.45 4.01 -1.19
C ASP A 74 -17.90 3.03 -0.09
N GLY A 75 -17.01 2.72 0.86
CA GLY A 75 -17.26 1.78 1.97
C GLY A 75 -17.05 0.31 1.61
N THR A 76 -16.72 -0.02 0.35
CA THR A 76 -16.44 -1.41 -0.07
C THR A 76 -15.07 -1.90 0.41
N MET A 77 -14.14 -0.97 0.65
CA MET A 77 -12.76 -1.26 1.07
C MET A 77 -12.44 -0.62 2.42
N ARG A 78 -11.68 -1.34 3.24
CA ARG A 78 -11.06 -0.80 4.45
C ARG A 78 -9.69 -0.20 4.10
N TRP A 79 -9.43 0.98 4.65
CA TRP A 79 -8.22 1.74 4.38
C TRP A 79 -7.26 1.65 5.57
N ALA A 80 -5.99 1.41 5.29
CA ALA A 80 -4.91 1.63 6.23
C ALA A 80 -4.20 2.93 5.81
N MET A 81 -4.20 3.92 6.70
CA MET A 81 -3.55 5.20 6.45
C MET A 81 -2.26 5.26 7.27
N ASP A 82 -1.13 5.28 6.57
CA ASP A 82 0.16 5.43 7.21
C ASP A 82 0.38 6.87 7.70
N LYS A 83 1.20 7.00 8.75
CA LYS A 83 1.78 8.31 9.10
C LYS A 83 2.84 8.68 8.05
N PRO A 84 3.04 9.98 7.78
CA PRO A 84 4.18 10.45 7.00
C PRO A 84 5.53 10.06 7.62
N ARG A 85 6.60 10.14 6.82
CA ARG A 85 8.00 9.92 7.23
C ARG A 85 8.32 8.53 7.78
N ILE A 86 7.50 7.53 7.48
CA ILE A 86 7.88 6.16 7.79
C ILE A 86 8.89 5.72 6.71
N PRO A 87 10.12 5.31 7.08
CA PRO A 87 11.16 4.93 6.13
C PRO A 87 10.76 3.75 5.26
N GLN A 88 11.39 3.64 4.09
CA GLN A 88 11.27 2.46 3.24
C GLN A 88 11.73 1.20 3.98
N THR A 89 11.14 0.06 3.62
CA THR A 89 11.54 -1.24 4.17
C THR A 89 12.97 -1.55 3.71
N PRO A 90 13.89 -1.92 4.61
CA PRO A 90 15.26 -2.29 4.24
C PRO A 90 15.30 -3.45 3.24
N SER A 91 16.35 -3.49 2.42
CA SER A 91 16.57 -4.60 1.49
C SER A 91 16.63 -5.94 2.23
N GLY A 92 15.99 -6.97 1.66
CA GLY A 92 15.84 -8.29 2.29
C GLY A 92 14.75 -8.38 3.35
N TRP A 93 14.03 -7.28 3.63
CA TRP A 93 12.89 -7.27 4.54
C TRP A 93 11.57 -7.00 3.81
N GLN A 94 10.47 -7.45 4.41
CA GLN A 94 9.11 -7.16 3.97
C GLN A 94 8.26 -6.66 5.13
N ARG A 95 7.73 -5.44 5.00
CA ARG A 95 6.65 -4.92 5.87
C ARG A 95 5.29 -5.52 5.48
N ILE A 96 4.59 -6.13 6.43
CA ILE A 96 3.27 -6.74 6.25
C ILE A 96 2.26 -6.08 7.19
N LEU A 97 1.16 -5.56 6.63
CA LEU A 97 0.12 -4.81 7.36
C LEU A 97 -1.01 -5.70 7.88
N ARG A 98 -1.12 -5.90 9.20
CA ARG A 98 -1.94 -6.93 9.84
C ARG A 98 -3.17 -6.43 10.59
N ILE A 99 -4.37 -6.91 10.23
CA ILE A 99 -5.60 -6.61 11.00
C ILE A 99 -5.55 -7.43 12.29
N ARG A 100 -5.76 -6.79 13.43
CA ARG A 100 -5.61 -7.43 14.75
C ARG A 100 -6.66 -8.52 15.04
N ALA A 101 -7.88 -8.35 14.55
CA ALA A 101 -8.98 -9.29 14.75
C ALA A 101 -9.99 -9.19 13.59
N GLU A 102 -10.76 -10.26 13.37
CA GLU A 102 -11.88 -10.22 12.44
C GLU A 102 -12.86 -9.08 12.81
N GLY A 103 -13.32 -8.32 11.83
CA GLY A 103 -14.14 -7.12 12.06
C GLY A 103 -13.38 -5.91 12.64
N GLY A 104 -12.11 -6.05 13.03
CA GLY A 104 -11.32 -4.97 13.62
C GLY A 104 -10.94 -3.86 12.64
N THR A 105 -10.84 -2.63 13.13
CA THR A 105 -10.38 -1.45 12.38
C THR A 105 -8.93 -1.08 12.68
N THR A 106 -8.30 -1.78 13.62
CA THR A 106 -6.91 -1.54 14.03
C THR A 106 -5.96 -2.49 13.32
N PHE A 107 -4.82 -1.93 12.91
CA PHE A 107 -3.76 -2.63 12.20
C PHE A 107 -2.50 -2.75 13.07
N PHE A 108 -1.60 -3.66 12.71
CA PHE A 108 -0.24 -3.77 13.25
C PHE A 108 0.72 -4.15 12.13
N ASP A 109 1.98 -3.74 12.25
CA ASP A 109 3.01 -4.05 11.26
C ASP A 109 3.85 -5.24 11.70
N VAL A 110 4.19 -6.10 10.77
CA VAL A 110 5.14 -7.20 10.95
C VAL A 110 6.24 -7.06 9.91
N TYR A 111 7.48 -7.13 10.35
CA TYR A 111 8.66 -7.11 9.50
C TYR A 111 9.26 -8.52 9.48
N VAL A 112 9.37 -9.10 8.29
CA VAL A 112 9.98 -10.42 8.09
C VAL A 112 11.17 -10.30 7.15
N ILE A 113 12.16 -11.19 7.31
CA ILE A 113 13.30 -11.32 6.41
C ILE A 113 12.93 -12.36 5.34
N ILE A 114 13.29 -12.10 4.07
CA ILE A 114 13.05 -12.98 2.93
C ILE A 114 14.34 -13.43 2.25
#